data_AF-A0A516GSS0-F1
#
_entry.id   AF-A0A516GSS0-F1
#
_cell.length_a   1.000
_cell.length_b   1.000
_cell.length_c   1.000
_cell.angle_alpha   90.00
_cell.angle_beta   90.00
_cell.angle_gamma   90.00
#
_symmetry.space_group_name_H-M   'P 1'
#
loop_
_entity.id
_entity.type
_entity.pdbx_description
1 polymer ?
#
loop_
_entity_poly.entity_id
_entity_poly.type
_entity_poly.pdbx_seq_one_letter_code
_entity_poly.pdbx_strand_id
1 'polypeptide(L)'
;MKKTSIFKTLVDLLYVLHFCGLIGIFFILPSGIVNINQANLNVEDWNVWEWSIVVLNLIAYLIFLRGLFFLRKMAKFLLSKKYFSNQVITNLKHSGYYFVFTAIMTCCIQILIFMKKLYLGRLEFIFDANMFIILFLFTIGLFFIIQSHTLLMAKHFKEEHELTI
;
A
#
# COMPACT_ATOMS: atom_id res chain seq x y z
N MET A 1 -26.30 6.17 2.48
CA MET A 1 -26.23 5.32 1.26
C MET A 1 -25.30 5.89 0.20
N LYS A 2 -25.42 7.18 -0.19
CA LYS A 2 -24.48 7.80 -1.15
C LYS A 2 -23.01 7.70 -0.70
N LYS A 3 -22.71 8.00 0.57
CA LYS A 3 -21.33 8.02 1.10
C LYS A 3 -20.61 6.65 1.04
N THR A 4 -21.27 5.56 1.42
CA THR A 4 -20.68 4.20 1.35
C THR A 4 -20.49 3.71 -0.08
N SER A 5 -21.39 4.08 -0.99
CA SER A 5 -21.25 3.81 -2.43
C SER A 5 -20.12 4.61 -3.07
N ILE A 6 -19.98 5.90 -2.72
CA ILE A 6 -18.85 6.73 -3.15
C ILE A 6 -17.53 6.11 -2.65
N PHE A 7 -17.43 5.77 -1.37
CA PHE A 7 -16.23 5.12 -0.81
C PHE A 7 -15.85 3.85 -1.57
N LYS A 8 -16.81 2.94 -1.81
CA LYS A 8 -16.54 1.71 -2.56
C LYS A 8 -16.03 2.00 -3.98
N THR A 9 -16.66 2.96 -4.65
CA THR A 9 -16.31 3.34 -6.02
C THR A 9 -14.90 3.92 -6.09
N LEU A 10 -14.53 4.77 -5.12
CA LEU A 10 -13.17 5.32 -5.02
C LEU A 10 -12.12 4.22 -4.79
N VAL A 11 -12.41 3.25 -3.91
CA VAL A 11 -11.50 2.12 -3.66
C VAL A 11 -11.37 1.22 -4.90
N ASP A 12 -12.46 0.99 -5.63
CA ASP A 12 -12.43 0.24 -6.89
C ASP A 12 -11.61 0.97 -7.95
N LEU A 13 -11.84 2.27 -8.13
CA LEU A 13 -11.10 3.11 -9.06
C LEU A 13 -9.61 3.10 -8.75
N LEU A 14 -9.25 3.28 -7.47
CA LEU A 14 -7.88 3.23 -7.00
C LEU A 14 -7.22 1.88 -7.32
N TYR A 15 -7.91 0.77 -7.04
CA TYR A 15 -7.40 -0.57 -7.34
C TYR A 15 -7.21 -0.80 -8.84
N VAL A 16 -8.18 -0.42 -9.67
CA VAL A 16 -8.10 -0.58 -11.13
C VAL A 16 -6.97 0.26 -11.70
N LEU A 17 -6.83 1.52 -11.27
CA LEU A 17 -5.77 2.41 -11.73
C LEU A 17 -4.38 1.83 -11.41
N HIS A 18 -4.19 1.33 -10.19
CA HIS A 18 -2.93 0.69 -9.79
C HIS A 18 -2.66 -0.62 -10.52
N PHE A 19 -3.70 -1.41 -10.83
CA PHE A 19 -3.55 -2.63 -11.61
C PHE A 19 -3.18 -2.34 -13.08
N CYS A 20 -3.83 -1.36 -13.70
CA CYS A 20 -3.45 -0.87 -15.03
C CYS A 20 -2.02 -0.31 -15.02
N GLY A 21 -1.63 0.43 -13.99
CA GLY A 21 -0.25 0.89 -13.80
C GLY A 21 0.76 -0.26 -13.74
N LEU A 22 0.44 -1.34 -13.03
CA LEU A 22 1.29 -2.54 -12.97
C LEU A 22 1.53 -3.14 -14.36
N ILE A 23 0.46 -3.27 -15.15
CA ILE A 23 0.56 -3.78 -16.53
C ILE A 23 1.41 -2.82 -17.37
N GLY A 24 1.20 -1.52 -17.23
CA GLY A 24 1.98 -0.49 -17.92
C GLY A 24 3.49 -0.62 -17.68
N ILE A 25 3.91 -0.94 -16.45
CA ILE A 25 5.32 -1.16 -16.13
C ILE A 25 5.94 -2.25 -17.02
N PHE A 26 5.25 -3.36 -17.31
CA PHE A 26 5.79 -4.43 -18.14
C PHE A 26 6.01 -4.03 -19.61
N PHE A 27 5.28 -3.04 -20.12
CA PHE A 27 5.49 -2.51 -21.48
C PHE A 27 6.53 -1.39 -21.49
N ILE A 28 6.51 -0.55 -20.48
CA ILE A 28 7.34 0.65 -20.40
C ILE A 28 8.79 0.31 -20.06
N LEU A 29 9.02 -0.60 -19.11
CA LEU A 29 10.35 -0.89 -18.59
C LEU A 29 11.30 -1.49 -19.65
N PRO A 30 10.86 -2.47 -20.49
CA PRO A 30 11.68 -2.97 -21.60
C PRO A 30 11.86 -1.97 -22.74
N SER A 31 10.94 -1.02 -22.90
CA SER A 31 10.98 -0.05 -24.00
C SER A 31 12.03 1.05 -23.82
N GLY A 32 12.60 1.19 -22.62
CA GLY A 32 13.59 2.25 -22.32
C GLY A 32 13.03 3.67 -22.39
N ILE A 33 11.72 3.85 -22.62
CA ILE A 33 11.08 5.15 -22.85
C ILE A 33 11.04 6.01 -21.58
N VAL A 34 11.19 5.41 -20.40
CA VAL A 34 11.11 6.13 -19.12
C VAL A 34 12.47 6.27 -18.48
N ASN A 35 12.91 7.53 -18.35
CA ASN A 35 13.97 7.91 -17.42
C ASN A 35 13.47 7.64 -16.00
N ILE A 36 13.93 6.54 -15.41
CA ILE A 36 13.61 6.22 -14.03
C ILE A 36 14.52 7.12 -13.19
N ASN A 37 13.93 8.11 -12.52
CA ASN A 37 14.58 9.15 -11.69
C ASN A 37 15.50 8.66 -10.55
N GLN A 38 15.86 7.37 -10.49
CA GLN A 38 16.76 6.83 -9.46
C GLN A 38 18.24 7.15 -9.74
N ALA A 39 18.60 7.36 -11.00
CA ALA A 39 19.83 7.96 -11.45
C ALA A 39 19.61 8.34 -12.92
N ASN A 40 20.12 9.46 -13.42
CA ASN A 40 20.13 9.79 -14.86
C ASN A 40 21.03 8.81 -15.62
N LEU A 41 20.66 7.53 -15.65
CA LEU A 41 21.35 6.40 -16.25
C LEU A 41 20.32 5.70 -17.13
N ASN A 42 20.71 5.45 -18.38
CA ASN A 42 19.90 4.64 -19.28
C ASN A 42 19.75 3.24 -18.69
N VAL A 43 18.62 2.59 -18.97
CA VAL A 43 18.34 1.22 -18.52
C VAL A 43 19.43 0.24 -18.99
N GLU A 44 20.10 0.55 -20.11
CA GLU A 44 21.22 -0.21 -20.67
C GLU A 44 22.47 -0.22 -19.77
N ASP A 45 22.66 0.81 -18.94
CA ASP A 45 23.83 0.96 -18.05
C ASP A 45 23.60 0.34 -16.66
N TRP A 46 22.46 -0.34 -16.46
CA TRP A 46 22.08 -0.85 -15.15
C TRP A 46 22.85 -2.10 -14.78
N ASN A 47 23.48 -2.07 -13.61
CA ASN A 47 24.15 -3.23 -13.05
C ASN A 47 23.16 -4.06 -12.21
N VAL A 48 23.63 -5.19 -11.70
CA VAL A 48 22.85 -6.14 -10.88
C VAL A 48 22.18 -5.45 -9.66
N TRP A 49 22.82 -4.40 -9.12
CA TRP A 49 22.27 -3.64 -7.99
C TRP A 49 20.99 -2.89 -8.35
N GLU A 50 20.99 -2.15 -9.45
CA GLU A 50 19.84 -1.39 -9.95
C GLU A 50 18.65 -2.33 -10.22
N TRP A 51 18.91 -3.44 -10.91
CA TRP A 51 17.91 -4.47 -11.15
C TRP A 51 17.34 -5.06 -9.86
N SER A 52 18.19 -5.30 -8.85
CA SER A 52 17.76 -5.79 -7.54
C SER A 52 16.82 -4.80 -6.84
N ILE A 53 17.11 -3.49 -6.91
CA ILE A 53 16.26 -2.44 -6.35
C ILE A 53 14.91 -2.39 -7.08
N VAL A 54 14.88 -2.53 -8.41
CA VAL A 54 13.62 -2.58 -9.17
C VAL A 54 12.77 -3.78 -8.78
N VAL A 55 13.38 -4.97 -8.67
CA VAL A 55 12.68 -6.19 -8.23
C VAL A 55 12.10 -6.03 -6.82
N LEU A 56 12.87 -5.47 -5.88
CA LEU A 56 12.39 -5.21 -4.52
C LEU A 56 11.21 -4.21 -4.50
N ASN A 57 11.28 -3.15 -5.30
CA ASN A 57 10.18 -2.19 -5.45
C ASN A 57 8.93 -2.85 -6.06
N LEU A 58 9.09 -3.72 -7.04
CA LEU A 58 7.98 -4.46 -7.64
C LEU A 58 7.31 -5.39 -6.61
N ILE A 59 8.10 -6.09 -5.79
CA ILE A 59 7.58 -6.92 -4.69
C ILE A 59 6.80 -6.05 -3.68
N ALA A 60 7.37 -4.92 -3.24
CA ALA A 60 6.70 -4.00 -2.32
C ALA A 60 5.38 -3.47 -2.90
N TYR A 61 5.34 -3.22 -4.22
CA TYR A 61 4.15 -2.79 -4.93
C TYR A 61 3.07 -3.89 -5.02
N LEU A 62 3.46 -5.14 -5.25
CA LEU A 62 2.51 -6.27 -5.24
C LEU A 62 1.87 -6.48 -3.86
N ILE A 63 2.65 -6.29 -2.79
CA ILE A 63 2.16 -6.31 -1.40
C ILE A 63 1.17 -5.18 -1.16
N PHE A 64 1.48 -3.97 -1.63
CA PHE A 64 0.57 -2.83 -1.55
C PHE A 64 -0.75 -3.11 -2.26
N LEU A 65 -0.69 -3.65 -3.48
CA LEU A 65 -1.85 -4.01 -4.27
C LEU A 65 -2.70 -5.09 -3.57
N ARG A 66 -2.06 -6.02 -2.86
CA ARG A 66 -2.74 -7.00 -2.02
C ARG A 66 -3.48 -6.34 -0.86
N GLY A 67 -2.88 -5.33 -0.22
CA GLY A 67 -3.55 -4.49 0.77
C GLY A 67 -4.81 -3.81 0.22
N LEU A 68 -4.71 -3.16 -0.94
CA LEU A 68 -5.86 -2.54 -1.63
C LEU A 68 -6.96 -3.55 -1.96
N PHE A 69 -6.60 -4.77 -2.34
CA PHE A 69 -7.58 -5.83 -2.60
C PHE A 69 -8.39 -6.20 -1.35
N PHE A 70 -7.75 -6.27 -0.18
CA PHE A 70 -8.46 -6.48 1.08
C PHE A 70 -9.34 -5.28 1.44
N LEU A 71 -8.86 -4.05 1.22
CA LEU A 71 -9.66 -2.84 1.40
C LEU A 71 -10.92 -2.86 0.53
N ARG A 72 -10.78 -3.29 -0.73
CA ARG A 72 -11.88 -3.44 -1.69
C ARG A 72 -12.92 -4.45 -1.22
N LYS A 73 -12.47 -5.60 -0.70
CA LYS A 73 -13.36 -6.62 -0.10
C LYS A 73 -14.13 -6.05 1.09
N MET A 74 -13.43 -5.37 2.00
CA MET A 74 -14.04 -4.71 3.15
C MET A 74 -15.12 -3.72 2.72
N ALA A 75 -14.82 -2.86 1.76
CA ALA A 75 -15.76 -1.86 1.24
C ALA A 75 -17.01 -2.49 0.61
N LYS A 76 -16.90 -3.69 0.01
CA LYS A 76 -18.06 -4.45 -0.49
C LYS A 76 -19.00 -4.87 0.64
N PHE A 77 -18.46 -5.31 1.78
CA PHE A 77 -19.27 -5.70 2.95
C PHE A 77 -19.88 -4.49 3.68
N LEU A 78 -19.25 -3.31 3.62
CA LEU A 78 -19.87 -2.08 4.11
C LEU A 78 -21.14 -1.71 3.32
N LEU A 79 -21.17 -1.99 2.01
CA LEU A 79 -22.38 -1.75 1.19
C LEU A 79 -23.56 -2.63 1.58
N SER A 80 -23.30 -3.87 2.01
CA SER A 80 -24.35 -4.79 2.44
C SER A 80 -24.87 -4.51 3.86
N LYS A 81 -24.49 -3.36 4.46
CA LYS A 81 -24.87 -2.91 5.81
C LYS A 81 -24.43 -3.86 6.94
N LYS A 82 -23.53 -4.81 6.66
CA LYS A 82 -22.99 -5.74 7.66
C LYS A 82 -21.73 -5.16 8.31
N TYR A 83 -21.89 -4.01 8.97
CA TYR A 83 -20.78 -3.22 9.54
C TYR A 83 -19.95 -4.00 10.57
N PHE A 84 -20.61 -4.77 11.44
CA PHE A 84 -19.97 -5.61 12.46
C PHE A 84 -19.71 -7.05 11.99
N SER A 85 -19.62 -7.28 10.69
CA SER A 85 -19.27 -8.61 10.20
C SER A 85 -17.80 -8.92 10.46
N ASN A 86 -17.51 -10.17 10.80
CA ASN A 86 -16.13 -10.65 10.92
C ASN A 86 -15.33 -10.40 9.64
N GLN A 87 -16.00 -10.40 8.48
CA GLN A 87 -15.37 -10.12 7.21
C GLN A 87 -14.95 -8.65 7.09
N VAL A 88 -15.71 -7.67 7.59
CA VAL A 88 -15.27 -6.26 7.60
C VAL A 88 -14.03 -6.11 8.49
N ILE A 89 -14.09 -6.66 9.70
CA ILE A 89 -13.01 -6.57 10.70
C ILE A 89 -11.72 -7.20 10.18
N THR A 90 -11.79 -8.46 9.72
CA THR A 90 -10.61 -9.20 9.26
C THR A 90 -10.01 -8.60 7.99
N ASN A 91 -10.83 -8.23 7.00
CA ASN A 91 -10.31 -7.61 5.78
C ASN A 91 -9.70 -6.22 6.05
N LEU A 92 -10.27 -5.41 6.96
CA LEU A 92 -9.68 -4.13 7.36
C LEU A 92 -8.33 -4.34 8.05
N LYS A 93 -8.26 -5.29 9.00
CA LYS A 93 -7.03 -5.65 9.71
C LYS A 93 -5.93 -6.10 8.75
N HIS A 94 -6.26 -6.99 7.81
CA HIS A 94 -5.31 -7.45 6.80
C HIS A 94 -4.84 -6.29 5.92
N SER A 95 -5.75 -5.46 5.40
CA SER A 95 -5.39 -4.27 4.62
C SER A 95 -4.40 -3.38 5.38
N GLY A 96 -4.63 -3.16 6.68
CA GLY A 96 -3.74 -2.37 7.52
C GLY A 96 -2.34 -2.96 7.63
N TYR A 97 -2.21 -4.27 7.91
CA TYR A 97 -0.90 -4.93 7.95
C TYR A 97 -0.16 -4.88 6.62
N TYR A 98 -0.84 -5.10 5.49
CA TYR A 98 -0.20 -5.00 4.18
C TYR A 98 0.34 -3.59 3.92
N PHE A 99 -0.38 -2.54 4.31
CA PHE A 99 0.10 -1.16 4.15
C PHE A 99 1.29 -0.82 5.08
N VAL A 100 1.26 -1.27 6.33
CA VAL A 100 2.41 -1.12 7.25
C VAL A 100 3.63 -1.88 6.70
N PHE A 101 3.44 -3.10 6.22
CA PHE A 101 4.53 -3.90 5.66
C PHE A 101 5.10 -3.27 4.39
N THR A 102 4.24 -2.80 3.48
CA THR A 102 4.69 -2.01 2.31
C THR A 102 5.51 -0.82 2.76
N ALA A 103 5.03 -0.01 3.71
CA ALA A 103 5.73 1.18 4.18
C ALA A 103 7.13 0.85 4.74
N ILE A 104 7.23 -0.17 5.59
CA ILE A 104 8.50 -0.65 6.14
C ILE A 104 9.44 -1.12 5.02
N MET A 105 8.96 -1.95 4.09
CA MET A 105 9.75 -2.43 2.96
C MET A 105 10.27 -1.28 2.09
N THR A 106 9.41 -0.32 1.75
CA THR A 106 9.82 0.86 0.97
C THR A 106 10.81 1.74 1.72
N CYS A 107 10.67 1.88 3.05
CA CYS A 107 11.63 2.59 3.88
C CYS A 107 13.00 1.91 3.85
N CYS A 108 13.06 0.58 4.00
CA CYS A 108 14.30 -0.19 3.90
C CYS A 108 14.97 -0.01 2.52
N ILE A 109 14.18 -0.06 1.43
CA ILE A 109 14.70 0.17 0.06
C ILE A 109 15.30 1.58 -0.06
N GLN A 110 14.63 2.61 0.45
CA GLN A 110 15.16 3.99 0.41
C GLN A 110 16.46 4.13 1.22
N ILE A 111 16.56 3.48 2.37
CA ILE A 111 17.79 3.44 3.16
C ILE A 111 18.92 2.77 2.37
N LEU A 112 18.66 1.64 1.69
CA LEU A 112 19.66 0.98 0.84
C LEU A 112 20.14 1.88 -0.30
N ILE A 113 19.23 2.58 -0.98
CA ILE A 113 19.57 3.54 -2.03
C ILE A 113 20.42 4.68 -1.46
N PHE A 114 20.05 5.21 -0.29
CA PHE A 114 20.78 6.26 0.39
C PHE A 114 22.20 5.83 0.77
N MET A 115 22.37 4.63 1.34
CA MET A 115 23.70 4.09 1.66
C MET A 115 24.59 3.97 0.41
N LYS A 116 24.04 3.55 -0.73
CA LYS A 116 24.79 3.52 -1.99
C LYS A 116 25.22 4.91 -2.45
N LYS A 117 24.33 5.91 -2.36
CA LYS A 117 24.68 7.30 -2.71
C LYS A 117 25.77 7.85 -1.79
N LEU A 118 25.70 7.57 -0.49
CA LEU A 118 26.74 7.92 0.47
C LEU A 118 28.10 7.30 0.12
N TYR A 119 28.13 6.01 -0.21
CA TYR A 119 29.37 5.32 -0.61
C TYR A 119 30.01 5.95 -1.86
N LEU A 120 29.18 6.40 -2.81
CA LEU A 120 29.63 7.10 -4.02
C LEU A 120 29.98 8.59 -3.78
N GLY A 121 30.00 9.05 -2.53
CA GLY A 121 30.33 10.43 -2.15
C GLY A 121 29.25 11.45 -2.51
N ARG A 122 28.05 11.03 -2.89
CA ARG A 122 26.93 11.91 -3.24
C ARG A 122 26.01 12.07 -2.03
N LEU A 123 26.25 13.13 -1.25
CA LEU A 123 25.37 13.54 -0.15
C LEU A 123 24.21 14.39 -0.69
N GLU A 124 23.20 13.72 -1.22
CA GLU A 124 21.93 14.35 -1.59
C GLU A 124 20.82 13.77 -0.72
N PHE A 125 20.51 14.43 0.40
CA PHE A 125 19.35 14.10 1.23
C PHE A 125 18.12 14.79 0.65
N ILE A 126 17.53 14.21 -0.39
CA ILE A 126 16.35 14.77 -1.04
C ILE A 126 15.12 14.30 -0.28
N PHE A 127 14.50 15.22 0.44
CA PHE A 127 13.19 15.01 1.07
C PHE A 127 12.09 15.08 -0.01
N ASP A 128 11.92 13.98 -0.74
CA ASP A 128 11.02 13.89 -1.89
C ASP A 128 9.65 13.29 -1.52
N ALA A 129 8.68 13.40 -2.43
CA ALA A 129 7.34 12.82 -2.37
C ALA A 129 7.32 11.35 -1.92
N ASN A 130 8.38 10.59 -2.21
CA ASN A 130 8.56 9.21 -1.77
C ASN A 130 8.50 9.05 -0.24
N MET A 131 9.05 9.98 0.54
CA MET A 131 9.00 9.93 2.02
C MET A 131 7.58 10.19 2.54
N PHE A 132 6.85 11.12 1.93
CA PHE A 132 5.45 11.38 2.30
C PHE A 132 4.57 10.17 2.04
N ILE A 133 4.80 9.45 0.94
CA ILE A 133 4.06 8.21 0.61
C ILE A 133 4.33 7.13 1.67
N ILE A 134 5.59 6.96 2.09
CA ILE A 134 5.96 5.99 3.14
C ILE A 134 5.24 6.31 4.44
N LEU A 135 5.31 7.55 4.90
CA LEU A 135 4.66 8.00 6.13
C LEU A 135 3.13 7.83 6.03
N PHE A 136 2.53 8.22 4.92
CA PHE A 136 1.11 8.07 4.69
C PHE A 136 0.67 6.60 4.77
N LEU A 137 1.37 5.69 4.08
CA LEU A 137 1.07 4.26 4.11
C LEU A 137 1.20 3.67 5.51
N PHE A 138 2.22 4.09 6.25
CA PHE A 138 2.44 3.66 7.63
C PHE A 138 1.29 4.11 8.54
N THR A 139 0.95 5.41 8.50
CA THR A 139 -0.12 5.99 9.32
C THR A 139 -1.48 5.40 8.98
N ILE A 140 -1.85 5.30 7.69
CA ILE A 140 -3.15 4.74 7.30
C ILE A 140 -3.23 3.24 7.61
N GLY A 141 -2.11 2.52 7.47
CA GLY A 141 -2.04 1.11 7.82
C GLY A 141 -2.27 0.87 9.31
N LEU A 142 -1.61 1.63 10.18
CA LEU A 142 -1.84 1.60 11.63
C LEU A 142 -3.27 2.00 11.99
N PHE A 143 -3.79 3.06 11.35
CA PHE A 143 -5.17 3.50 11.55
C PHE A 143 -6.17 2.37 11.25
N PHE A 144 -6.00 1.63 10.15
CA PHE A 144 -6.87 0.50 9.81
C PHE A 144 -6.77 -0.66 10.83
N ILE A 145 -5.58 -0.94 11.35
CA ILE A 145 -5.41 -1.96 12.39
C ILE A 145 -6.16 -1.55 13.66
N ILE A 146 -5.95 -0.31 14.14
CA ILE A 146 -6.64 0.23 15.32
C ILE A 146 -8.15 0.16 15.12
N GLN A 147 -8.64 0.60 13.96
CA GLN A 147 -10.07 0.63 13.68
C GLN A 147 -10.69 -0.76 13.57
N SER A 148 -9.93 -1.75 13.08
CA SER A 148 -10.37 -3.14 13.11
C SER A 148 -10.54 -3.66 14.55
N HIS A 149 -9.66 -3.26 15.47
CA HIS A 149 -9.75 -3.62 16.89
C HIS A 149 -10.95 -2.94 17.56
N THR A 150 -11.15 -1.64 17.30
CA THR A 150 -12.32 -0.91 17.81
C THR A 150 -13.63 -1.51 17.32
N LEU A 151 -13.71 -1.92 16.05
CA LEU A 151 -14.89 -2.60 15.50
C LEU A 151 -15.14 -3.96 16.15
N LEU A 152 -14.07 -4.71 16.47
CA LEU A 152 -14.17 -5.98 17.18
C LEU A 152 -14.72 -5.77 18.61
N MET A 153 -14.19 -4.80 19.35
CA MET A 153 -14.68 -4.48 20.69
C MET A 153 -16.16 -4.05 20.66
N ALA A 154 -16.51 -3.15 19.73
CA ALA A 154 -17.89 -2.69 19.57
C ALA A 154 -18.85 -3.83 19.20
N LYS A 155 -18.38 -4.80 18.41
CA LYS A 155 -19.15 -6.01 18.09
C LYS A 155 -19.42 -6.84 19.37
N HIS A 156 -18.40 -7.10 20.17
CA HIS A 156 -18.56 -7.87 21.41
C HIS A 156 -19.54 -7.22 22.38
N PHE A 157 -19.43 -5.91 22.61
CA PHE A 157 -20.40 -5.19 23.45
C PHE A 157 -21.83 -5.29 22.94
N LYS A 158 -22.02 -5.26 21.61
CA LYS A 158 -23.34 -5.42 21.00
C LYS A 158 -23.91 -6.83 21.24
N GLU A 159 -23.08 -7.86 21.07
CA GLU A 159 -23.49 -9.26 21.26
C GLU A 159 -23.80 -9.56 22.73
N GLU A 160 -23.02 -9.02 23.68
CA GLU A 160 -23.30 -9.15 25.12
C GLU A 160 -24.61 -8.46 25.52
N HIS A 161 -24.90 -7.30 24.94
CA HIS A 161 -26.15 -6.59 25.22
C HIS A 161 -27.39 -7.31 24.66
N GLU A 162 -27.28 -7.90 23.47
CA GLU A 162 -28.35 -8.72 22.87
C GLU A 162 -28.58 -10.04 23.63
N LEU A 163 -27.60 -10.52 24.41
CA LEU A 163 -27.73 -11.73 25.25
C LEU A 163 -28.32 -11.46 26.65
N THR A 164 -28.39 -10.20 27.06
CA THR A 164 -28.82 -9.79 28.41
C THR A 164 -30.24 -9.20 28.47
N ILE A 165 -30.85 -8.91 27.31
CA ILE A 165 -32.26 -8.53 27.15
C ILE A 165 -33.05 -9.76 26.70
#